data_AF-A0A2G2MF23-F1
#
_entry.id   AF-A0A2G2MF23-F1
#
_cell.length_a   1.000
_cell.length_b   1.000
_cell.length_c   1.000
_cell.angle_alpha   90.00
_cell.angle_beta   90.00
_cell.angle_gamma   90.00
#
_symmetry.space_group_name_H-M   'P 1'
#
loop_
_entity.id
_entity.type
_entity.pdbx_description
1 polymer ?
#
loop_
_entity_poly.entity_id
_entity_poly.type
_entity_poly.pdbx_seq_one_letter_code
_entity_poly.pdbx_strand_id
1 'polypeptide(L)'
;MPKHYKIEAFENLVDAFGSLPGIGKKTAIRLAYHAVMEDGFSAMKLAHALESGVNAIQKCTKCHNMSEDELCTICSDPYRDSSKLCIVQSAKDILIIEESGQFSGVYYVISEVRDLDEAHLFYAVGGVDEIIFAFPPSIATDTMILYIEDKLKGLEIEFTKIAQGVPTGVELENIDIMSLSRALEARVKI
;
A
#
# COMPACT_ATOMS: atom_id res chain seq x y z
N MET A 1 -35.90 17.04 33.80
CA MET A 1 -34.63 16.61 33.16
C MET A 1 -35.00 15.98 31.82
N PRO A 2 -34.53 16.49 30.67
CA PRO A 2 -34.93 15.93 29.39
C PRO A 2 -34.39 14.50 29.29
N LYS A 3 -35.27 13.54 29.00
CA LYS A 3 -34.87 12.17 28.68
C LYS A 3 -34.01 12.26 27.42
N HIS A 4 -32.70 12.04 27.55
CA HIS A 4 -31.83 11.89 26.39
C HIS A 4 -32.35 10.70 25.59
N TYR A 5 -33.01 10.98 24.46
CA TYR A 5 -33.39 9.97 23.49
C TYR A 5 -32.10 9.39 22.92
N LYS A 6 -31.73 8.20 23.40
CA LYS A 6 -30.52 7.49 22.99
C LYS A 6 -30.91 6.06 22.61
N ILE A 7 -30.66 5.72 21.35
CA ILE A 7 -30.81 4.34 20.86
C ILE A 7 -29.41 3.74 20.88
N GLU A 8 -29.11 2.93 21.88
CA GLU A 8 -27.75 2.41 22.12
C GLU A 8 -27.19 1.65 20.91
N ALA A 9 -27.98 0.78 20.29
CA ALA A 9 -27.58 0.04 19.09
C ALA A 9 -27.25 0.97 17.89
N PHE A 10 -27.95 2.09 17.76
CA PHE A 10 -27.69 3.08 16.72
C PHE A 10 -26.37 3.82 16.98
N GLU A 11 -26.14 4.25 18.22
CA GLU A 11 -24.90 4.93 18.61
C GLU A 11 -23.68 4.02 18.40
N ASN A 12 -23.79 2.72 18.71
CA ASN A 12 -22.72 1.76 18.44
C ASN A 12 -22.39 1.67 16.94
N LEU A 13 -23.40 1.71 16.05
CA LEU A 13 -23.16 1.76 14.61
C LEU A 13 -22.51 3.08 14.18
N VAL A 14 -22.93 4.21 14.75
CA VAL A 14 -22.32 5.51 14.48
C VAL A 14 -20.85 5.53 14.91
N ASP A 15 -20.54 5.02 16.08
CA ASP A 15 -19.16 4.94 16.58
C ASP A 15 -18.32 4.00 15.72
N ALA A 16 -18.88 2.84 15.33
CA ALA A 16 -18.20 1.90 14.43
C ALA A 16 -17.87 2.55 13.06
N PHE A 17 -18.85 3.17 12.39
CA PHE A 17 -18.60 3.89 11.14
C PHE A 17 -17.64 5.08 11.32
N GLY A 18 -17.75 5.80 12.43
CA GLY A 18 -16.90 6.96 12.74
C GLY A 18 -15.45 6.61 13.07
N SER A 19 -15.17 5.34 13.40
CA SER A 19 -13.80 4.86 13.61
C SER A 19 -13.01 4.69 12.31
N LEU A 20 -13.69 4.65 11.16
CA LEU A 20 -13.05 4.47 9.86
C LEU A 20 -12.38 5.77 9.38
N PRO A 21 -11.17 5.69 8.79
CA PRO A 21 -10.45 6.86 8.31
C PRO A 21 -11.26 7.61 7.26
N GLY A 22 -11.35 8.94 7.40
CA GLY A 22 -12.11 9.81 6.49
C GLY A 22 -13.62 9.90 6.77
N ILE A 23 -14.15 9.17 7.76
CA ILE A 23 -15.57 9.23 8.12
C ILE A 23 -15.79 10.08 9.37
N GLY A 24 -16.29 11.30 9.18
CA GLY A 24 -16.70 12.16 10.29
C GLY A 24 -18.05 11.77 10.89
N LYS A 25 -18.33 12.26 12.11
CA LYS A 25 -19.57 11.97 12.88
C LYS A 25 -20.87 12.15 12.07
N LYS A 26 -20.99 13.22 11.28
CA LYS A 26 -22.18 13.46 10.44
C LYS A 26 -22.36 12.38 9.37
N THR A 27 -21.28 11.97 8.71
CA THR A 27 -21.30 10.90 7.72
C THR A 27 -21.61 9.57 8.38
N ALA A 28 -21.03 9.28 9.55
CA ALA A 28 -21.31 8.06 10.31
C ALA A 28 -22.79 7.93 10.70
N ILE A 29 -23.42 9.01 11.19
CA ILE A 29 -24.88 9.04 11.47
C ILE A 29 -25.68 8.72 10.22
N ARG A 30 -25.32 9.30 9.06
CA ARG A 30 -26.01 9.04 7.80
C ARG A 30 -25.88 7.58 7.37
N LEU A 31 -24.68 7.00 7.46
CA LEU A 31 -24.44 5.59 7.13
C LEU A 31 -25.19 4.65 8.06
N ALA A 32 -25.15 4.91 9.37
CA ALA A 32 -25.88 4.12 10.36
C ALA A 32 -27.40 4.17 10.14
N TYR A 33 -27.94 5.35 9.78
CA TYR A 33 -29.37 5.50 9.48
C TYR A 33 -29.77 4.72 8.22
N HIS A 34 -29.02 4.88 7.13
CA HIS A 34 -29.27 4.14 5.89
C HIS A 34 -29.21 2.62 6.13
N ALA A 35 -28.21 2.16 6.89
CA ALA A 35 -28.04 0.74 7.21
C ALA A 35 -29.22 0.12 7.97
N VAL A 36 -29.90 0.89 8.83
CA VAL A 36 -30.99 0.36 9.68
C VAL A 36 -32.37 0.62 9.09
N MET A 37 -32.59 1.79 8.49
CA MET A 37 -33.92 2.24 8.08
C MET A 37 -34.21 2.12 6.59
N GLU A 38 -33.17 2.07 5.75
CA GLU A 38 -33.31 2.10 4.30
C GLU A 38 -32.91 0.77 3.65
N ASP A 39 -31.75 0.22 3.99
CA ASP A 39 -31.22 -0.99 3.38
C ASP A 39 -30.44 -1.88 4.36
N GLY A 40 -31.20 -2.65 5.16
CA GLY A 40 -30.65 -3.64 6.08
C GLY A 40 -29.93 -4.80 5.38
N PHE A 41 -30.30 -5.12 4.14
CA PHE A 41 -29.65 -6.21 3.39
C PHE A 41 -28.21 -5.83 3.01
N SER A 42 -28.01 -4.65 2.43
CA SER A 42 -26.66 -4.15 2.14
C SER A 42 -25.82 -3.98 3.39
N ALA A 43 -26.43 -3.58 4.52
CA ALA A 43 -25.73 -3.51 5.80
C ALA A 43 -25.23 -4.88 6.28
N MET A 44 -26.07 -5.91 6.21
CA MET A 44 -25.66 -7.28 6.56
C MET A 44 -24.61 -7.83 5.60
N LYS A 45 -24.72 -7.54 4.30
CA LYS A 45 -23.71 -7.90 3.31
C LYS A 45 -22.36 -7.26 3.63
N LEU A 46 -22.35 -5.97 4.00
CA LEU A 46 -21.14 -5.25 4.40
C LEU A 46 -20.53 -5.86 5.67
N ALA A 47 -21.35 -6.14 6.69
CA ALA A 47 -20.89 -6.76 7.93
C ALA A 47 -20.20 -8.11 7.66
N HIS A 48 -20.81 -8.95 6.82
CA HIS A 48 -20.23 -10.24 6.44
C HIS A 48 -18.93 -10.10 5.63
N ALA A 49 -18.86 -9.14 4.70
CA ALA A 49 -17.65 -8.88 3.92
C ALA A 49 -16.49 -8.40 4.80
N LEU A 50 -16.77 -7.54 5.78
CA LEU A 50 -15.78 -7.07 6.76
C LEU A 50 -15.25 -8.23 7.60
N GLU A 51 -16.15 -9.04 8.16
CA GLU A 51 -15.77 -10.21 8.97
C GLU A 51 -14.95 -11.20 8.15
N SER A 52 -15.41 -11.55 6.95
CA SER A 52 -14.72 -12.52 6.09
C SER A 52 -13.34 -12.01 5.67
N GLY A 53 -13.24 -10.74 5.25
CA GLY A 53 -11.97 -10.15 4.83
C GLY A 53 -10.95 -10.07 5.96
N VAL A 54 -11.36 -9.64 7.16
CA VAL A 54 -10.46 -9.55 8.32
C VAL A 54 -9.93 -10.91 8.75
N ASN A 55 -10.75 -11.97 8.63
CA ASN A 55 -10.37 -13.32 9.03
C ASN A 55 -9.57 -14.08 7.97
N ALA A 56 -9.80 -13.80 6.68
CA ALA A 56 -9.16 -14.51 5.58
C ALA A 56 -7.85 -13.87 5.12
N ILE A 57 -7.74 -12.54 5.18
CA ILE A 57 -6.57 -11.82 4.64
C ILE A 57 -5.45 -11.81 5.67
N GLN A 58 -4.30 -12.33 5.27
CA GLN A 58 -3.05 -12.37 6.03
C GLN A 58 -1.89 -11.78 5.21
N LYS A 59 -0.71 -11.74 5.82
CA LYS A 59 0.53 -11.34 5.14
C LYS A 59 1.18 -12.55 4.49
N CYS A 60 1.55 -12.42 3.22
CA CYS A 60 2.37 -13.38 2.50
C CYS A 60 3.69 -13.61 3.25
N THR A 61 4.08 -14.88 3.44
CA THR A 61 5.29 -15.26 4.17
C THR A 61 6.59 -14.99 3.42
N LYS A 62 6.53 -14.61 2.13
CA LYS A 62 7.71 -14.29 1.31
C LYS A 62 7.91 -12.78 1.10
N CYS A 63 6.82 -12.04 0.90
CA CYS A 63 6.89 -10.63 0.49
C CYS A 63 6.10 -9.65 1.35
N HIS A 64 5.37 -10.14 2.35
CA HIS A 64 4.48 -9.33 3.21
C HIS A 64 3.33 -8.60 2.48
N ASN A 65 3.03 -8.96 1.23
CA ASN A 65 1.80 -8.51 0.54
C ASN A 65 0.55 -9.12 1.21
N MET A 66 -0.63 -8.57 0.93
CA MET A 66 -1.92 -9.19 1.27
C MET A 66 -2.10 -10.52 0.51
N SER A 67 -2.56 -11.53 1.22
CA SER A 67 -2.79 -12.88 0.70
C SER A 67 -3.91 -13.56 1.47
N GLU A 68 -4.68 -14.44 0.82
CA GLU A 68 -5.58 -15.37 1.50
C GLU A 68 -4.84 -16.66 1.89
N ASP A 69 -3.83 -17.04 1.10
CA ASP A 69 -2.95 -18.19 1.33
C ASP A 69 -1.61 -17.80 1.99
N GLU A 70 -0.77 -18.80 2.28
CA GLU A 70 0.59 -18.58 2.78
C GLU A 70 1.45 -17.71 1.83
N LEU A 71 1.31 -17.94 0.52
CA LEU A 71 1.94 -17.16 -0.53
C LEU A 71 0.89 -16.37 -1.31
N CYS A 72 1.15 -15.10 -1.58
CA CYS A 72 0.27 -14.32 -2.45
C CYS A 72 0.31 -14.84 -3.90
N THR A 73 -0.69 -14.43 -4.67
CA THR A 73 -0.81 -14.79 -6.10
C THR A 73 0.41 -14.39 -6.92
N ILE A 74 1.10 -13.30 -6.56
CA ILE A 74 2.31 -12.85 -7.25
C ILE A 74 3.52 -13.74 -6.92
N CYS A 75 3.68 -14.13 -5.66
CA CYS A 75 4.82 -14.96 -5.24
C CYS A 75 4.69 -16.43 -5.70
N SER A 76 3.47 -16.91 -5.90
CA SER A 76 3.18 -18.27 -6.36
C SER A 76 3.12 -18.39 -7.89
N ASP A 77 3.10 -17.27 -8.61
CA ASP A 77 3.03 -17.25 -10.08
C ASP A 77 4.42 -17.55 -10.71
N PRO A 78 4.57 -18.68 -11.43
CA PRO A 78 5.84 -19.06 -12.05
C PRO A 78 6.19 -18.23 -13.30
N TYR A 79 5.27 -17.42 -13.81
CA TYR A 79 5.51 -16.55 -14.96
C TYR A 79 6.10 -15.19 -14.56
N ARG A 80 6.19 -14.91 -13.26
CA ARG A 80 6.80 -13.69 -12.74
C ARG A 80 8.32 -13.77 -12.80
N ASP A 81 8.92 -12.63 -13.09
CA ASP A 81 10.37 -12.49 -13.15
C ASP A 81 10.95 -12.34 -11.73
N SER A 82 11.44 -13.44 -11.17
CA SER A 82 12.00 -13.43 -9.81
C SER A 82 13.36 -12.75 -9.72
N SER A 83 14.00 -12.37 -10.83
CA SER A 83 15.25 -11.62 -10.78
C SER A 83 15.03 -10.14 -10.47
N LYS A 84 13.79 -9.66 -10.50
CA LYS A 84 13.43 -8.26 -10.22
C LYS A 84 12.53 -8.16 -9.00
N LEU A 85 12.99 -7.43 -7.99
CA LEU A 85 12.27 -7.21 -6.75
C LEU A 85 11.89 -5.73 -6.58
N CYS A 86 10.60 -5.43 -6.58
CA CYS A 86 10.09 -4.09 -6.30
C CYS A 86 9.74 -3.93 -4.82
N ILE A 87 10.49 -3.07 -4.13
CA ILE A 87 10.27 -2.76 -2.72
C ILE A 87 9.30 -1.59 -2.59
N VAL A 88 8.21 -1.80 -1.86
CA VAL A 88 7.12 -0.83 -1.65
C VAL A 88 6.86 -0.58 -0.16
N GLN A 89 6.21 0.54 0.16
CA GLN A 89 5.88 0.88 1.56
C GLN A 89 4.66 0.14 2.10
N SER A 90 3.70 -0.17 1.23
CA SER A 90 2.47 -0.85 1.63
C SER A 90 1.97 -1.81 0.56
N ALA A 91 1.20 -2.81 0.97
CA ALA A 91 0.52 -3.72 0.06
C ALA A 91 -0.47 -2.99 -0.89
N LYS A 92 -0.93 -1.78 -0.53
CA LYS A 92 -1.78 -0.95 -1.38
C LYS A 92 -1.02 -0.44 -2.61
N ASP A 93 0.26 -0.16 -2.46
CA ASP A 93 1.10 0.31 -3.55
C ASP A 93 1.26 -0.79 -4.62
N ILE A 94 1.28 -2.06 -4.21
CA ILE A 94 1.30 -3.21 -5.12
C ILE A 94 0.05 -3.21 -6.01
N LEU A 95 -1.14 -2.97 -5.45
CA LEU A 95 -2.38 -2.91 -6.24
C LEU A 95 -2.29 -1.86 -7.35
N ILE A 96 -1.75 -0.69 -7.02
CA ILE A 96 -1.60 0.43 -7.96
C ILE A 96 -0.57 0.11 -9.05
N ILE A 97 0.56 -0.51 -8.69
CA ILE A 97 1.60 -0.89 -9.67
C ILE A 97 1.08 -1.99 -10.59
N GLU A 98 0.37 -2.99 -10.06
CA GLU A 98 -0.24 -4.05 -10.87
C GLU A 98 -1.31 -3.53 -11.83
N GLU A 99 -2.12 -2.54 -11.42
CA GLU A 99 -3.09 -1.87 -12.30
C GLU A 99 -2.42 -1.23 -13.54
N SER A 100 -1.16 -0.81 -13.44
CA SER A 100 -0.41 -0.25 -14.58
C SER A 100 -0.07 -1.30 -15.65
N GLY A 101 0.02 -2.58 -15.27
CA GLY A 101 0.44 -3.68 -16.14
C GLY A 101 1.88 -3.58 -16.66
N GLN A 102 2.71 -2.70 -16.12
CA GLN A 102 4.08 -2.46 -16.62
C GLN A 102 5.18 -3.24 -15.87
N PHE A 103 4.87 -3.85 -14.73
CA PHE A 103 5.85 -4.56 -13.91
C PHE A 103 5.53 -6.06 -13.84
N SER A 104 6.48 -6.90 -14.27
CA SER A 104 6.35 -8.36 -14.28
C SER A 104 7.18 -9.06 -13.21
N GLY A 105 7.89 -8.32 -12.37
CA GLY A 105 8.69 -8.88 -11.29
C GLY A 105 7.87 -9.23 -10.05
N VAL A 106 8.57 -9.44 -8.94
CA VAL A 106 7.99 -9.72 -7.62
C VAL A 106 8.12 -8.51 -6.70
N TYR A 107 7.40 -8.51 -5.57
CA TYR A 107 7.39 -7.39 -4.63
C TYR A 107 7.96 -7.77 -3.27
N TYR A 108 8.24 -6.76 -2.46
CA TYR A 108 8.51 -6.87 -1.04
C TYR A 108 7.99 -5.64 -0.30
N VAL A 109 7.24 -5.84 0.78
CA VAL A 109 6.62 -4.73 1.54
C VAL A 109 7.44 -4.40 2.80
N ILE A 110 7.87 -3.14 2.91
CA ILE A 110 8.56 -2.57 4.08
C ILE A 110 7.88 -1.27 4.47
N SER A 111 7.16 -1.25 5.58
CA SER A 111 6.51 -0.05 6.12
C SER A 111 7.51 0.97 6.65
N GLU A 112 8.43 0.50 7.51
CA GLU A 112 9.46 1.32 8.14
C GLU A 112 10.75 0.52 8.29
N VAL A 113 11.89 1.21 8.33
CA VAL A 113 13.21 0.57 8.61
C VAL A 113 13.23 -0.17 9.95
N ARG A 114 12.46 0.31 10.93
CA ARG A 114 12.37 -0.32 12.26
C ARG A 114 11.70 -1.69 12.22
N ASP A 115 10.86 -1.94 11.21
CA ASP A 115 10.15 -3.19 11.01
C ASP A 115 10.95 -4.17 10.12
N LEU A 116 12.17 -3.81 9.73
CA LEU A 116 12.97 -4.63 8.82
C LEU A 116 13.54 -5.85 9.54
N ASP A 117 13.02 -7.03 9.19
CA ASP A 117 13.70 -8.30 9.45
C ASP A 117 14.78 -8.53 8.38
N GLU A 118 16.04 -8.35 8.77
CA GLU A 118 17.18 -8.51 7.88
C GLU A 118 17.26 -9.94 7.31
N ALA A 119 17.02 -10.97 8.13
CA ALA A 119 17.11 -12.35 7.68
C ALA A 119 16.05 -12.66 6.62
N HIS A 120 14.83 -12.15 6.83
CA HIS A 120 13.75 -12.27 5.87
C HIS A 120 14.03 -11.48 4.58
N LEU A 121 14.61 -10.29 4.67
CA LEU A 121 15.04 -9.52 3.50
C LEU A 121 16.10 -10.29 2.70
N PHE A 122 17.12 -10.85 3.35
CA PHE A 122 18.15 -11.66 2.68
C PHE A 122 17.56 -12.88 1.96
N TYR A 123 16.55 -13.52 2.54
CA TYR A 123 15.82 -14.59 1.89
C TYR A 123 15.04 -14.09 0.66
N ALA A 124 14.34 -12.96 0.79
CA ALA A 124 13.55 -12.39 -0.28
C ALA A 124 14.38 -11.92 -1.50
N VAL A 125 15.62 -11.47 -1.27
CA VAL A 125 16.54 -11.03 -2.35
C VAL A 125 17.37 -12.18 -2.94
N GLY A 126 17.17 -13.41 -2.50
CA GLY A 126 17.93 -14.56 -3.00
C GLY A 126 17.70 -14.78 -4.50
N GLY A 127 18.75 -14.59 -5.31
CA GLY A 127 18.68 -14.74 -6.77
C GLY A 127 18.05 -13.54 -7.51
N VAL A 128 17.94 -12.39 -6.83
CA VAL A 128 17.52 -11.11 -7.43
C VAL A 128 18.74 -10.44 -8.04
N ASP A 129 18.59 -9.94 -9.26
CA ASP A 129 19.59 -9.16 -9.98
C ASP A 129 19.32 -7.64 -9.85
N GLU A 130 18.05 -7.24 -9.71
CA GLU A 130 17.63 -5.83 -9.61
C GLU A 130 16.64 -5.61 -8.45
N ILE A 131 16.93 -4.64 -7.60
CA ILE A 131 16.00 -4.10 -6.60
C ILE A 131 15.52 -2.71 -7.04
N ILE A 132 14.21 -2.58 -7.18
CA ILE A 132 13.53 -1.33 -7.57
C ILE A 132 12.84 -0.74 -6.34
N PHE A 133 13.21 0.46 -5.92
CA PHE A 133 12.52 1.18 -4.86
C PHE A 133 11.33 1.98 -5.40
N ALA A 134 10.12 1.57 -5.04
CA ALA A 134 8.87 2.24 -5.39
C ALA A 134 8.29 2.98 -4.17
N PHE A 135 9.09 3.89 -3.60
CA PHE A 135 8.67 4.72 -2.47
C PHE A 135 8.24 6.13 -2.92
N PRO A 136 7.17 6.69 -2.33
CA PRO A 136 6.94 8.13 -2.34
C PRO A 136 8.22 8.94 -2.02
N PRO A 137 8.51 10.02 -2.76
CA PRO A 137 9.72 10.80 -2.54
C PRO A 137 9.67 11.53 -1.20
N SER A 138 10.63 11.27 -0.32
CA SER A 138 10.79 11.95 0.97
C SER A 138 12.19 11.72 1.55
N ILE A 139 12.63 12.57 2.48
CA ILE A 139 13.92 12.38 3.18
C ILE A 139 13.94 11.05 3.95
N ALA A 140 12.80 10.68 4.54
CA ALA A 140 12.68 9.44 5.29
C ALA A 140 12.90 8.23 4.37
N THR A 141 12.23 8.20 3.21
CA THR A 141 12.35 7.11 2.23
C THR A 141 13.73 7.03 1.60
N ASP A 142 14.38 8.16 1.33
CA ASP A 142 15.77 8.18 0.85
C ASP A 142 16.73 7.57 1.88
N THR A 143 16.49 7.82 3.18
CA THR A 143 17.26 7.19 4.26
C THR A 143 17.01 5.68 4.31
N MET A 144 15.77 5.23 4.08
CA MET A 144 15.45 3.80 4.04
C MET A 144 16.14 3.08 2.87
N ILE A 145 16.18 3.71 1.69
CA ILE A 145 16.89 3.20 0.51
C ILE A 145 18.36 2.98 0.84
N LEU A 146 19.04 4.03 1.34
CA LEU A 146 20.46 3.95 1.71
C LEU A 146 20.74 2.88 2.77
N TYR A 147 19.81 2.70 3.72
CA TYR A 147 19.94 1.67 4.73
C TYR A 147 19.83 0.25 4.14
N ILE A 148 18.85 0.02 3.26
CA ILE A 148 18.67 -1.28 2.58
C ILE A 148 19.87 -1.58 1.68
N GLU A 149 20.34 -0.60 0.91
CA GLU A 149 21.56 -0.73 0.10
C GLU A 149 22.78 -1.09 0.97
N ASP A 150 22.95 -0.42 2.11
CA ASP A 150 24.05 -0.71 3.05
C ASP A 150 23.99 -2.14 3.59
N LYS A 151 22.79 -2.63 3.90
CA LYS A 151 22.59 -4.00 4.41
C LYS A 151 22.85 -5.07 3.38
N LEU A 152 22.55 -4.80 2.11
CA LEU A 152 22.75 -5.72 1.01
C LEU A 152 24.12 -5.56 0.34
N LYS A 153 25.02 -4.77 0.93
CA LYS A 153 26.41 -4.64 0.47
C LYS A 153 27.09 -6.00 0.36
N GLY A 154 27.70 -6.24 -0.79
CA GLY A 154 28.42 -7.48 -1.09
C GLY A 154 27.62 -8.49 -1.93
N LEU A 155 26.34 -8.23 -2.17
CA LEU A 155 25.57 -8.90 -3.22
C LEU A 155 25.75 -8.13 -4.54
N GLU A 156 25.80 -8.85 -5.66
CA GLU A 156 25.85 -8.27 -7.01
C GLU A 156 24.43 -7.89 -7.46
N ILE A 157 23.83 -6.90 -6.79
CA ILE A 157 22.46 -6.42 -7.05
C ILE A 157 22.53 -4.99 -7.60
N GLU A 158 21.80 -4.75 -8.69
CA GLU A 158 21.53 -3.40 -9.20
C GLU A 158 20.42 -2.75 -8.39
N PHE A 159 20.64 -1.52 -7.93
CA PHE A 159 19.64 -0.74 -7.19
C PHE A 159 19.10 0.39 -8.06
N THR A 160 17.78 0.39 -8.28
CA THR A 160 17.08 1.43 -9.03
C THR A 160 15.92 2.00 -8.21
N LYS A 161 15.43 3.17 -8.60
CA LYS A 161 14.27 3.82 -7.96
C LYS A 161 13.32 4.31 -9.04
N ILE A 162 12.02 4.25 -8.78
CA ILE A 162 11.03 4.81 -9.71
C ILE A 162 11.33 6.29 -9.99
N ALA A 163 11.22 6.69 -11.26
CA ALA A 163 11.54 8.04 -11.67
C ALA A 163 10.54 9.05 -11.06
N GLN A 164 11.05 10.20 -10.62
CA GLN A 164 10.22 11.35 -10.28
C GLN A 164 10.07 12.23 -11.52
N GLY A 165 8.84 12.47 -11.96
CA GLY A 165 8.57 13.15 -13.21
C GLY A 165 7.35 14.07 -13.17
N VAL A 166 7.09 14.70 -14.32
CA VAL A 166 5.91 15.54 -14.55
C VAL A 166 4.72 14.64 -14.92
N PRO A 167 3.59 14.67 -14.17
CA PRO A 167 2.41 13.90 -14.51
C PRO A 167 1.84 14.29 -15.88
N THR A 168 1.37 13.31 -16.63
CA THR A 168 0.70 13.57 -17.91
C THR A 168 -0.61 14.32 -17.68
N GLY A 169 -0.86 15.37 -18.48
CA GLY A 169 -2.09 16.16 -18.40
C GLY A 169 -2.09 17.23 -17.29
N VAL A 170 -0.97 17.42 -16.59
CA VAL A 170 -0.80 18.52 -15.63
C VAL A 170 0.07 19.60 -16.25
N GLU A 171 -0.42 20.84 -16.25
CA GLU A 171 0.34 22.00 -16.72
C GLU A 171 1.48 22.35 -15.74
N LEU A 172 2.61 22.84 -16.25
CA LEU A 172 3.80 23.14 -15.44
C LEU A 172 3.54 24.13 -14.29
N GLU A 173 2.60 25.06 -14.46
CA GLU A 173 2.20 26.01 -13.41
C GLU A 173 1.56 25.35 -12.19
N ASN A 174 1.05 24.12 -12.36
CA ASN A 174 0.39 23.34 -11.31
C ASN A 174 1.31 22.29 -10.68
N ILE A 175 2.62 22.35 -10.98
CA ILE A 175 3.63 21.41 -10.46
C ILE A 175 4.47 22.11 -9.40
N ASP A 176 4.75 21.42 -8.29
CA ASP A 176 5.63 21.95 -7.26
C ASP A 176 7.09 22.07 -7.76
N ILE A 177 7.81 23.06 -7.23
CA ILE A 177 9.17 23.38 -7.65
C ILE A 177 10.13 22.19 -7.48
N MET A 178 9.93 21.35 -6.45
CA MET A 178 10.82 20.22 -6.21
C MET A 178 10.64 19.14 -7.29
N SER A 179 9.40 18.78 -7.62
CA SER A 179 9.10 17.83 -8.69
C SER A 179 9.59 18.34 -10.05
N LEU A 180 9.40 19.63 -10.35
CA LEU A 180 9.91 20.23 -11.57
C LEU A 180 11.44 20.18 -11.66
N SER A 181 12.14 20.53 -10.57
CA SER A 181 13.61 20.46 -10.50
C SER A 181 14.11 19.04 -10.75
N ARG A 182 13.48 18.04 -10.12
CA ARG A 182 13.84 16.62 -10.28
C ARG A 182 13.60 16.12 -11.70
N ALA A 183 12.47 16.50 -12.31
CA ALA A 183 12.18 16.14 -13.70
C ALA A 183 13.21 16.75 -14.68
N LEU A 184 13.66 17.99 -14.44
CA LEU A 184 14.69 18.65 -15.25
C LEU A 184 16.08 18.00 -15.09
N GLU A 185 16.44 17.61 -13.86
CA GLU A 185 17.66 16.85 -13.58
C GLU A 185 17.66 15.50 -14.31
N ALA A 186 16.53 14.78 -14.26
CA ALA A 186 16.35 13.46 -14.85
C ALA A 186 15.94 13.47 -16.34
N ARG A 187 16.12 14.59 -17.05
CA ARG A 187 15.72 14.71 -18.47
C ARG A 187 16.41 13.65 -19.33
N VAL A 188 15.64 13.03 -20.22
CA VAL A 188 16.14 12.01 -21.16
C VAL A 188 16.46 12.62 -22.52
N LYS A 189 17.41 12.03 -23.24
CA LYS A 189 17.70 12.38 -24.63
C LYS A 189 16.65 11.74 -25.55
N ILE A 190 16.24 12.46 -26.59
CA ILE A 190 15.38 11.97 -27.67
C ILE A 190 16.25 11.42 -28.80
#